data_AF-A0A950QHP5-F1
#
_entry.id   AF-A0A950QHP5-F1
#
_cell.length_a   1.000
_cell.length_b   1.000
_cell.length_c   1.000
_cell.angle_alpha   90.00
_cell.angle_beta   90.00
_cell.angle_gamma   90.00
#
_symmetry.space_group_name_H-M   'P 1'
#
loop_
_entity.id
_entity.type
_entity.pdbx_description
1 polymer ?
#
loop_
_entity_poly.entity_id
_entity_poly.type
_entity_poly.pdbx_seq_one_letter_code
_entity_poly.pdbx_strand_id
1 'polypeptide(L)'
;EIAPARTFGFVHELEALKSAGLGRGASLENTLAIQGDRLLNPQLIRLPDEFVRHKILDALGDLALAGAPIIGRFLGIRSGHALNNQLLRALFSDAENYSREQAG
;
A
#
# COMPACT_ATOMS: atom_id res chain seq x y z
N GLU A 1 -12.61 0.33 8.84
CA GLU A 1 -12.79 0.63 7.40
C GLU A 1 -11.57 0.35 6.53
N ILE A 2 -10.32 0.60 6.98
CA ILE A 2 -9.10 0.38 6.16
C ILE A 2 -8.25 -0.80 6.67
N ALA A 3 -7.97 -0.84 7.98
CA ALA A 3 -7.04 -1.79 8.59
C ALA A 3 -7.25 -3.30 8.23
N PRO A 4 -8.49 -3.81 8.02
CA PRO A 4 -8.67 -5.23 7.69
C PRO A 4 -8.22 -5.62 6.27
N ALA A 5 -7.92 -4.66 5.38
CA ALA A 5 -7.66 -4.92 3.96
C ALA A 5 -6.32 -5.64 3.72
N ARG A 6 -6.37 -6.83 3.13
CA ARG A 6 -5.17 -7.63 2.84
C ARG A 6 -4.47 -7.22 1.55
N THR A 7 -3.21 -7.63 1.51
CA THR A 7 -2.41 -7.61 0.29
C THR A 7 -2.93 -8.62 -0.74
N PHE A 8 -2.54 -8.39 -1.99
CA PHE A 8 -2.99 -9.11 -3.16
C PHE A 8 -1.88 -9.18 -4.20
N GLY A 9 -1.92 -10.18 -5.07
CA GLY A 9 -0.95 -10.34 -6.15
C GLY A 9 -1.43 -11.28 -7.25
N PHE A 10 -0.75 -11.24 -8.40
CA PHE A 10 -1.06 -12.13 -9.49
C PHE A 10 -0.32 -13.46 -9.37
N VAL A 11 -1.03 -14.55 -9.62
CA VAL A 11 -0.47 -15.91 -9.53
C VAL A 11 0.67 -16.13 -10.51
N HIS A 12 0.59 -15.55 -11.72
CA HIS A 12 1.65 -15.68 -12.72
C HIS A 12 2.95 -14.96 -12.32
N GLU A 13 2.92 -14.00 -11.39
CA GLU A 13 4.11 -13.33 -10.87
C GLU A 13 4.76 -14.11 -9.72
N LEU A 14 4.03 -15.05 -9.11
CA LEU A 14 4.47 -15.74 -7.89
C LEU A 14 5.73 -16.57 -8.10
N GLU A 15 5.85 -17.28 -9.22
CA GLU A 15 7.03 -18.11 -9.52
C GLU A 15 8.29 -17.26 -9.67
N ALA A 16 8.18 -16.11 -10.36
CA ALA A 16 9.28 -15.17 -10.53
C ALA A 16 9.69 -14.56 -9.18
N LEU A 17 8.72 -14.14 -8.35
CA LEU A 17 8.98 -13.62 -7.01
C LEU A 17 9.67 -14.65 -6.12
N LYS A 18 9.17 -15.89 -6.08
CA LYS A 18 9.76 -16.98 -5.30
C LYS A 18 11.19 -17.29 -5.75
N SER A 19 11.43 -17.33 -7.06
CA SER A 19 12.76 -17.56 -7.63
C SER A 19 13.75 -16.45 -7.27
N ALA A 20 13.26 -15.21 -7.15
CA ALA A 20 14.04 -14.06 -6.65
C ALA A 20 14.16 -14.03 -5.11
N GLY A 21 13.60 -15.02 -4.39
CA GLY A 21 13.60 -15.06 -2.94
C GLY A 21 12.63 -14.07 -2.27
N LEU A 22 11.71 -13.47 -3.03
CA LEU A 22 10.65 -12.58 -2.56
C LEU A 22 9.35 -13.35 -2.29
N GLY A 23 8.42 -12.74 -1.56
CA GLY A 23 7.09 -13.32 -1.34
C GLY A 23 7.07 -14.65 -0.56
N ARG A 24 8.14 -14.96 0.20
CA ARG A 24 8.31 -16.26 0.89
C ARG A 24 7.18 -16.62 1.86
N GLY A 25 6.50 -15.61 2.40
CA GLY A 25 5.36 -15.79 3.32
C GLY A 25 3.99 -15.78 2.64
N ALA A 26 3.91 -15.56 1.32
CA ALA A 26 2.63 -15.46 0.63
C ALA A 26 1.98 -16.84 0.47
N SER A 27 0.72 -16.94 0.87
CA SER A 27 -0.11 -18.15 0.74
C SER A 27 -1.55 -17.79 0.36
N LEU A 28 -2.32 -18.79 -0.07
CA LEU A 28 -3.75 -18.62 -0.36
C LEU A 28 -4.60 -18.32 0.89
N GLU A 29 -4.03 -18.41 2.09
CA GLU A 29 -4.69 -18.12 3.36
C GLU A 29 -4.51 -16.67 3.81
N ASN A 30 -3.44 -16.00 3.36
CA ASN A 30 -3.10 -14.64 3.80
C ASN A 30 -3.09 -13.58 2.69
N THR A 31 -3.01 -14.00 1.42
CA THR A 31 -2.88 -13.11 0.26
C THR A 31 -4.01 -13.36 -0.72
N LEU A 32 -4.68 -12.30 -1.19
CA LEU A 32 -5.67 -12.42 -2.25
C LEU A 32 -4.97 -12.71 -3.58
N ALA A 33 -5.30 -13.85 -4.20
CA ALA A 33 -4.58 -14.38 -5.36
C ALA A 33 -5.38 -14.21 -6.65
N ILE A 34 -4.87 -13.41 -7.59
CA ILE A 34 -5.53 -13.08 -8.84
C ILE A 34 -4.98 -13.96 -9.98
N GLN A 35 -5.86 -14.64 -10.71
CA GLN A 35 -5.52 -15.38 -11.92
C GLN A 35 -6.39 -14.88 -13.09
N GLY A 36 -5.76 -14.19 -14.04
CA GLY A 36 -6.48 -13.53 -15.13
C GLY A 36 -7.44 -12.48 -14.58
N ASP A 37 -8.72 -12.65 -14.86
CA ASP A 37 -9.84 -11.81 -14.41
C ASP A 37 -10.54 -12.34 -13.15
N ARG A 38 -10.02 -13.40 -12.52
CA ARG A 38 -10.66 -14.09 -11.38
C ARG A 38 -9.83 -14.01 -10.11
N LEU A 39 -10.52 -13.94 -8.99
CA LEU A 39 -9.95 -14.13 -7.67
C LEU A 39 -10.06 -15.62 -7.28
N LEU A 40 -8.95 -16.25 -6.91
CA LEU A 40 -8.93 -17.68 -6.56
C LEU A 40 -9.48 -17.98 -5.17
N ASN A 41 -9.42 -17.01 -4.26
CA ASN A 41 -9.84 -17.13 -2.88
C ASN A 41 -10.85 -16.04 -2.49
N PRO A 42 -12.03 -15.95 -3.14
CA PRO A 42 -13.02 -14.93 -2.85
C PRO A 42 -13.61 -15.03 -1.43
N GLN A 43 -13.64 -16.23 -0.83
CA GLN A 43 -14.07 -16.45 0.55
C GLN A 43 -13.21 -15.71 1.57
N LEU A 44 -11.99 -15.31 1.17
CA LEU A 44 -11.16 -14.51 2.02
C LEU A 44 -11.74 -13.10 2.15
N ILE A 45 -12.29 -12.47 1.10
CA ILE A 45 -12.66 -11.04 1.04
C ILE A 45 -13.33 -10.54 2.34
N ARG A 46 -12.79 -9.46 2.89
CA ARG A 46 -13.26 -8.81 4.12
C ARG A 46 -14.07 -7.54 3.82
N LEU A 47 -13.82 -6.89 2.69
CA LEU A 47 -14.37 -5.59 2.32
C LEU A 47 -14.76 -5.58 0.83
N PRO A 48 -15.88 -4.95 0.41
CA PRO A 48 -16.34 -4.96 -0.99
C PRO A 48 -15.32 -4.41 -2.02
N ASP A 49 -14.45 -3.52 -1.57
CA ASP A 49 -13.46 -2.75 -2.33
C ASP A 49 -12.05 -2.93 -1.72
N GLU A 50 -11.77 -4.14 -1.21
CA GLU A 50 -10.56 -4.45 -0.43
C GLU A 50 -9.24 -4.07 -1.15
N PHE A 51 -9.17 -4.22 -2.47
CA PHE A 51 -7.97 -3.88 -3.26
C PHE A 51 -7.57 -2.40 -3.14
N VAL A 52 -8.53 -1.48 -3.32
CA VAL A 52 -8.24 -0.04 -3.21
C VAL A 52 -8.02 0.35 -1.75
N ARG A 53 -8.73 -0.27 -0.81
CA ARG A 53 -8.51 -0.03 0.62
C ARG A 53 -7.14 -0.49 1.09
N HIS A 54 -6.61 -1.59 0.56
CA HIS A 54 -5.24 -2.00 0.81
C HIS A 54 -4.24 -0.98 0.25
N LYS A 55 -4.52 -0.38 -0.92
CA LYS A 55 -3.66 0.71 -1.44
C LYS A 55 -3.73 1.98 -0.60
N ILE A 56 -4.87 2.27 0.03
CA ILE A 56 -4.98 3.33 1.04
C ILE A 56 -4.14 2.96 2.28
N LEU A 57 -4.21 1.70 2.73
CA LEU A 57 -3.41 1.20 3.86
C LEU A 57 -1.91 1.30 3.59
N ASP A 58 -1.45 0.90 2.40
CA ASP A 58 -0.07 1.04 1.92
C ASP A 58 0.36 2.52 1.98
N ALA A 59 -0.44 3.43 1.42
CA ALA A 59 -0.14 4.85 1.42
C ALA A 59 -0.08 5.45 2.83
N LEU A 60 -0.97 5.06 3.74
CA LEU A 60 -0.92 5.48 5.14
C LEU A 60 0.40 5.04 5.81
N GLY A 61 0.84 3.80 5.54
CA GLY A 61 2.12 3.29 6.04
C GLY A 61 3.32 4.06 5.47
N ASP A 62 3.34 4.30 4.16
CA ASP A 62 4.41 5.05 3.50
C ASP A 62 4.48 6.51 4.01
N LEU A 63 3.33 7.18 4.16
CA LEU A 63 3.24 8.56 4.65
C LEU A 63 3.64 8.68 6.12
N ALA A 64 3.44 7.63 6.93
CA ALA A 64 3.88 7.62 8.32
C ALA A 64 5.42 7.72 8.46
N LEU A 65 6.18 7.40 7.40
CA LEU A 65 7.63 7.60 7.35
C LEU A 65 8.05 9.08 7.35
N ALA A 66 7.09 10.01 7.26
CA ALA A 66 7.32 11.44 7.46
C ALA A 66 7.86 11.79 8.87
N GLY A 67 7.70 10.89 9.85
CA GLY A 67 8.19 11.08 11.22
C GLY A 67 7.26 11.92 12.11
N ALA A 68 6.19 12.49 11.55
CA ALA A 68 5.11 13.15 12.27
C ALA A 68 3.78 12.99 11.49
N PRO A 69 2.62 13.10 12.13
CA PRO A 69 1.34 13.12 11.42
C PRO A 69 1.30 14.28 10.41
N ILE A 70 0.89 13.97 9.18
CA ILE A 70 0.70 14.98 8.13
C ILE A 70 -0.72 15.51 8.24
N ILE A 71 -0.85 16.82 8.45
CA ILE A 71 -2.12 17.53 8.30
C ILE A 71 -2.17 18.06 6.86
N GLY A 72 -2.88 17.36 5.99
CA GLY A 72 -2.97 17.70 4.57
C GLY A 72 -3.86 16.75 3.80
N ARG A 73 -3.96 16.97 2.48
CA ARG A 73 -4.72 16.09 1.58
C ARG A 73 -3.76 15.28 0.72
N PHE A 74 -3.84 13.96 0.83
CA PHE A 74 -3.15 13.04 -0.09
C PHE A 74 -4.08 12.64 -1.25
N LEU A 75 -3.54 12.65 -2.48
CA LEU A 75 -4.21 12.15 -3.68
C LEU A 75 -3.25 11.24 -4.44
N GLY A 76 -3.55 9.95 -4.48
CA GLY A 76 -2.78 8.96 -5.25
C GLY A 76 -3.55 8.44 -6.46
N ILE A 77 -3.02 8.66 -7.66
CA ILE A 77 -3.56 8.08 -8.91
C ILE A 77 -2.61 6.97 -9.35
N ARG A 78 -3.03 5.71 -9.19
CA ARG A 78 -2.17 4.53 -9.46
C ARG A 78 -0.81 4.59 -8.74
N SER A 79 -0.78 5.19 -7.55
CA SER A 79 0.44 5.33 -6.76
C SER A 79 0.84 3.99 -6.11
N GLY A 80 2.14 3.83 -5.89
CA GLY A 80 2.72 2.74 -5.10
C GLY A 80 3.86 3.26 -4.24
N HIS A 81 4.49 2.37 -3.48
CA HIS A 81 5.49 2.73 -2.45
C HIS A 81 6.61 3.65 -2.96
N ALA A 82 7.14 3.39 -4.16
CA ALA A 82 8.20 4.21 -4.75
C ALA A 82 7.75 5.67 -4.97
N LEU A 83 6.55 5.87 -5.52
CA LEU A 83 6.01 7.21 -5.78
C LEU A 83 5.61 7.92 -4.48
N ASN A 84 5.03 7.19 -3.52
CA ASN A 84 4.73 7.74 -2.19
C ASN A 84 6.01 8.22 -1.48
N ASN A 85 7.11 7.46 -1.57
CA ASN A 85 8.39 7.88 -1.01
C ASN A 85 8.99 9.08 -1.75
N GLN A 86 8.89 9.12 -3.08
CA GLN A 86 9.32 10.29 -3.88
C GLN A 86 8.54 11.54 -3.50
N LEU A 87 7.23 11.43 -3.25
CA LEU A 87 6.40 12.52 -2.76
C LEU A 87 6.94 13.05 -1.42
N LEU A 88 7.23 12.19 -0.44
CA LEU A 88 7.80 12.64 0.83
C LEU A 88 9.17 13.30 0.65
N ARG A 89 10.03 12.74 -0.21
CA ARG A 89 11.34 13.35 -0.50
C ARG A 89 11.21 14.74 -1.12
N ALA A 90 10.25 14.93 -2.02
CA ALA A 90 9.96 16.24 -2.61
C ALA A 90 9.34 17.20 -1.59
N LEU A 91 8.42 16.73 -0.75
CA LEU A 91 7.85 17.54 0.33
C LEU A 91 8.94 18.04 1.28
N PHE A 92 9.89 17.20 1.66
CA PHE A 92 10.96 17.54 2.60
C PHE A 92 12.23 18.10 1.96
N SER A 93 12.28 18.28 0.64
CA SER A 93 13.46 18.87 -0.01
C SER A 93 13.60 20.37 0.25
N ASP A 94 12.50 21.02 0.66
CA ASP A 94 12.44 22.45 0.94
C ASP A 94 11.58 22.71 2.18
N ALA A 95 11.98 23.67 3.02
CA ALA A 95 11.20 24.11 4.17
C ALA A 95 9.99 24.96 3.76
N GLU A 96 9.95 25.53 2.56
CA GLU A 96 8.79 26.26 2.06
C GLU A 96 7.59 25.35 1.73
N ASN A 97 7.83 24.04 1.55
CA ASN A 97 6.80 23.07 1.20
C ASN A 97 5.90 22.65 2.38
N TYR A 98 6.30 22.92 3.61
CA TYR A 98 5.56 22.50 4.81
C TYR A 98 5.87 23.37 6.04
N SER A 99 4.92 23.46 6.98
CA SER A 99 5.19 24.00 8.33
C SER A 99 5.18 22.87 9.37
N ARG A 100 5.85 23.10 10.49
CA ARG A 100 5.78 22.22 11.68
C ARG A 100 4.94 22.91 12.74
N GLU A 101 3.83 22.30 13.08
CA GLU A 101 2.97 22.73 14.18
C GLU A 101 3.21 21.84 15.41
N GLN A 102 3.20 22.43 16.60
CA GLN A 102 3.14 21.64 17.83
C GLN A 102 1.68 21.36 18.16
N ALA A 103 1.36 20.11 18.49
CA ALA A 103 0.08 19.80 19.11
C ALA A 103 0.07 20.42 20.52
N GLY A 104 -0.87 21.33 20.76
CA GLY A 104 -1.12 21.91 22.08
C GLY A 104 -1.80 20.95 23.04
#